data_AF-A0A2D4INV8-F1
#
_entry.id   AF-A0A2D4INV8-F1
#
_cell.length_a   1.000
_cell.length_b   1.000
_cell.length_c   1.000
_cell.angle_alpha   90.00
_cell.angle_beta   90.00
_cell.angle_gamma   90.00
#
_symmetry.space_group_name_H-M   'P 1'
#
loop_
_entity.id
_entity.type
_entity.pdbx_description
1 polymer ?
#
loop_
_entity_poly.entity_id
_entity_poly.type
_entity_poly.pdbx_seq_one_letter_code
_entity_poly.pdbx_strand_id
1 'polypeptide(L)'
;MRAQAEHNKAFLDDLEQNAVKVQGAKESLSGLLKKYPDSPEARNWKRMLEDLNSRWAHAKHVTEERQQKLEKSANELASFQEAEGQLRPWLMEKELMMSVLGPLSIDPNMLNAQKQQVQFMLKEFEARKHQYDQLNEAARGIPTGPGETSPPHSHVQEELQSINRKWTK
;
A
#
# COMPACT_ATOMS: atom_id res chain seq x y z
N MET A 1 1.16 5.38 -8.05
CA MET A 1 1.43 4.05 -7.45
C MET A 1 1.63 2.96 -8.49
N ARG A 2 0.63 2.52 -9.27
CA ARG A 2 0.83 1.43 -10.26
C ARG A 2 1.92 1.70 -11.29
N ALA A 3 1.88 2.84 -11.98
CA ALA A 3 2.93 3.22 -12.94
C ALA A 3 4.34 3.33 -12.31
N GLN A 4 4.41 3.71 -11.03
CA GLN A 4 5.68 3.79 -10.30
C GLN A 4 6.20 2.41 -9.91
N ALA A 5 5.31 1.49 -9.53
CA ALA A 5 5.65 0.09 -9.28
C ALA A 5 6.10 -0.62 -10.56
N GLU A 6 5.44 -0.36 -11.70
CA GLU A 6 5.84 -0.88 -13.01
C GLU A 6 7.21 -0.35 -13.44
N HIS A 7 7.46 0.95 -13.26
CA HIS A 7 8.77 1.54 -13.56
C HIS A 7 9.88 0.96 -12.67
N ASN A 8 9.63 0.79 -11.37
CA ASN A 8 10.62 0.22 -10.46
C ASN A 8 10.86 -1.28 -10.72
N LYS A 9 9.82 -2.02 -11.14
CA LYS A 9 9.94 -3.40 -11.59
C LYS A 9 10.80 -3.52 -12.86
N ALA A 10 10.59 -2.66 -13.85
CA ALA A 10 11.44 -2.64 -15.04
C ALA A 10 12.91 -2.38 -14.69
N PHE A 11 13.18 -1.50 -13.72
CA PHE A 11 14.54 -1.28 -13.24
C PHE A 11 15.13 -2.50 -12.50
N LEU A 12 14.33 -3.26 -11.76
CA LEU A 12 14.77 -4.55 -11.20
C LEU A 12 15.14 -5.54 -12.30
N ASP A 13 14.30 -5.70 -13.31
CA ASP A 13 14.57 -6.59 -14.44
C ASP A 13 15.88 -6.20 -15.16
N ASP A 14 16.12 -4.89 -15.34
CA ASP A 14 17.37 -4.36 -15.89
C ASP A 14 18.58 -4.67 -14.98
N LEU A 15 18.43 -4.55 -13.66
CA LEU A 15 19.48 -4.95 -12.71
C LEU A 15 19.75 -6.46 -12.80
N GLU A 16 18.73 -7.29 -12.91
CA GLU A 16 18.92 -8.74 -13.06
C GLU A 16 19.65 -9.10 -14.35
N GLN A 17 19.29 -8.46 -15.48
CA GLN A 17 19.98 -8.65 -16.75
C GLN A 17 21.45 -8.20 -16.71
N ASN A 18 21.75 -7.13 -15.97
CA ASN A 18 23.12 -6.63 -15.83
C ASN A 18 23.96 -7.41 -14.80
N ALA A 19 23.35 -8.32 -14.02
CA ALA A 19 24.06 -9.13 -13.03
C ALA A 19 25.20 -9.95 -13.64
N VAL A 20 24.99 -10.51 -14.84
CA VAL A 20 25.99 -11.31 -15.55
C VAL A 20 27.21 -10.46 -15.94
N LYS A 21 26.98 -9.22 -16.40
CA LYS A 21 28.07 -8.30 -16.76
C LYS A 21 28.90 -7.90 -15.54
N VAL A 22 28.22 -7.63 -14.43
CA VAL A 22 28.87 -7.30 -13.16
C VAL A 22 29.67 -8.47 -12.63
N GLN A 23 29.13 -9.68 -12.73
CA GLN A 23 29.85 -10.90 -12.34
C GLN A 23 31.10 -11.12 -13.21
N GLY A 24 31.00 -10.96 -14.53
CA GLY A 24 32.15 -11.06 -15.43
C GLY A 24 33.23 -10.00 -15.15
N ALA A 25 32.85 -8.77 -14.80
CA ALA A 25 33.79 -7.74 -14.39
C ALA A 25 34.51 -8.09 -13.07
N LYS A 26 33.79 -8.64 -12.09
CA LYS A 26 34.36 -9.12 -10.81
C LYS A 26 35.33 -10.27 -11.03
N GLU A 27 34.99 -11.23 -11.87
CA GLU A 27 35.86 -12.36 -12.23
C GLU A 27 37.12 -11.90 -12.95
N SER A 28 37.00 -10.96 -13.88
CA SER A 28 38.13 -10.36 -14.59
C SER A 28 39.10 -9.66 -13.64
N LEU A 29 38.59 -8.81 -12.74
CA LEU A 29 39.40 -8.12 -11.72
C LEU A 29 40.07 -9.10 -10.76
N SER A 30 39.35 -10.13 -10.32
CA SER A 30 39.88 -11.18 -9.45
C SER A 30 40.97 -12.01 -10.13
N GLY A 31 40.79 -12.31 -11.42
CA GLY A 31 41.79 -12.99 -12.24
C GLY A 31 43.07 -12.17 -12.41
N LEU A 32 42.96 -10.86 -12.65
CA LEU A 32 44.11 -9.95 -12.72
C LEU A 32 44.88 -9.91 -11.39
N LEU A 33 44.17 -9.81 -10.27
CA LEU A 33 44.76 -9.82 -8.94
C LEU A 33 45.49 -11.13 -8.61
N LYS A 34 44.96 -12.26 -9.08
CA LYS A 34 45.60 -13.58 -8.91
C LYS A 34 46.85 -13.73 -9.78
N LYS A 35 46.82 -13.18 -11.01
CA LYS A 35 47.91 -13.31 -11.98
C LYS A 35 49.07 -12.34 -11.73
N TYR A 36 48.77 -11.15 -11.19
CA TYR A 36 49.75 -10.09 -10.95
C TYR A 36 49.60 -9.49 -9.54
N PRO A 37 49.91 -10.26 -8.47
CA PRO A 37 49.67 -9.83 -7.09
C PRO A 37 50.54 -8.63 -6.65
N ASP A 38 51.75 -8.52 -7.19
CA ASP A 38 52.74 -7.49 -6.82
C ASP A 38 52.76 -6.30 -7.80
N SER A 39 51.82 -6.25 -8.75
CA SER A 39 51.72 -5.14 -9.69
C SER A 39 51.34 -3.84 -8.95
N PRO A 40 51.89 -2.68 -9.35
CA PRO A 40 51.50 -1.40 -8.78
C PRO A 40 49.99 -1.09 -8.96
N GLU A 41 49.36 -1.67 -9.98
CA GLU A 41 47.93 -1.58 -10.28
C GLU A 41 47.04 -2.48 -9.37
N ALA A 42 47.61 -3.47 -8.68
CA ALA A 42 46.85 -4.41 -7.84
C ALA A 42 46.03 -3.70 -6.76
N ARG A 43 46.55 -2.61 -6.18
CA ARG A 43 45.78 -1.77 -5.23
C ARG A 43 44.55 -1.14 -5.87
N ASN A 44 44.67 -0.71 -7.13
CA ASN A 44 43.56 -0.11 -7.86
C ASN A 44 42.49 -1.14 -8.21
N TRP A 45 42.88 -2.34 -8.68
CA TRP A 45 41.93 -3.42 -8.97
C TRP A 45 41.16 -3.88 -7.74
N LYS A 46 41.81 -3.97 -6.55
CA LYS A 46 41.12 -4.27 -5.28
C LYS A 46 40.06 -3.22 -4.97
N ARG A 47 40.40 -1.93 -5.09
CA ARG A 47 39.45 -0.84 -4.85
C ARG A 47 38.27 -0.87 -5.82
N MET A 48 38.53 -1.09 -7.11
CA MET A 48 37.46 -1.20 -8.12
C MET A 48 36.53 -2.38 -7.84
N LEU A 49 37.07 -3.52 -7.40
CA LEU A 49 36.28 -4.69 -7.03
C LEU A 49 35.38 -4.41 -5.82
N GLU A 50 35.92 -3.74 -4.80
CA GLU A 50 35.18 -3.34 -3.60
C GLU A 50 34.08 -2.33 -3.92
N ASP A 51 34.38 -1.28 -4.69
CA ASP A 51 33.39 -0.28 -5.13
C ASP A 51 32.26 -0.93 -5.96
N LEU A 52 32.63 -1.79 -6.92
CA LEU A 52 31.65 -2.50 -7.75
C LEU A 52 30.76 -3.40 -6.90
N ASN A 53 31.33 -4.12 -5.92
CA ASN A 53 30.55 -4.95 -5.00
C ASN A 53 29.57 -4.12 -4.17
N SER A 54 30.06 -3.04 -3.56
CA SER A 54 29.28 -2.16 -2.69
C SER A 54 28.12 -1.50 -3.45
N ARG A 55 28.42 -0.85 -4.59
CA ARG A 55 27.42 -0.14 -5.40
C ARG A 55 26.38 -1.08 -5.99
N TRP A 56 26.80 -2.27 -6.43
CA TRP A 56 25.86 -3.28 -6.94
C TRP A 56 24.91 -3.76 -5.84
N ALA A 57 25.44 -4.13 -4.68
CA ALA A 57 24.63 -4.58 -3.55
C ALA A 57 23.66 -3.49 -3.08
N HIS A 58 24.14 -2.24 -3.00
CA HIS A 58 23.31 -1.11 -2.63
C HIS A 58 22.19 -0.83 -3.64
N ALA A 59 22.51 -0.77 -4.93
CA ALA A 59 21.52 -0.53 -5.98
C ALA A 59 20.42 -1.61 -6.00
N LYS A 60 20.82 -2.88 -5.87
CA LYS A 60 19.88 -4.00 -5.77
C LYS A 60 18.98 -3.87 -4.54
N HIS A 61 19.59 -3.69 -3.36
CA HIS A 61 18.86 -3.57 -2.10
C HIS A 61 17.84 -2.42 -2.11
N VAL A 62 18.27 -1.21 -2.46
CA VAL A 62 17.39 -0.02 -2.47
C VAL A 62 16.23 -0.19 -3.46
N THR A 63 16.49 -0.83 -4.61
CA THR A 63 15.45 -1.06 -5.62
C THR A 63 14.44 -2.11 -5.16
N GLU A 64 14.91 -3.21 -4.56
CA GLU A 64 14.05 -4.27 -4.00
C GLU A 64 13.19 -3.72 -2.85
N GLU A 65 13.78 -2.96 -1.93
CA GLU A 65 13.04 -2.30 -0.85
C GLU A 65 11.99 -1.33 -1.39
N ARG A 66 12.33 -0.56 -2.43
CA ARG A 66 11.37 0.35 -3.09
C ARG A 66 10.24 -0.42 -3.75
N GLN A 67 10.52 -1.57 -4.37
CA GLN A 67 9.50 -2.41 -5.00
C GLN A 67 8.52 -2.93 -3.95
N GLN A 68 9.03 -3.50 -2.87
CA GLN A 68 8.21 -4.04 -1.78
C GLN A 68 7.31 -2.95 -1.17
N LYS A 69 7.84 -1.74 -0.96
CA LYS A 69 7.06 -0.59 -0.47
C LYS A 69 5.96 -0.19 -1.44
N LEU A 70 6.26 -0.12 -2.73
CA LEU A 70 5.29 0.26 -3.76
C LEU A 70 4.17 -0.78 -3.91
N GLU A 71 4.51 -2.07 -3.90
CA GLU A 71 3.55 -3.17 -3.96
C GLU A 71 2.65 -3.19 -2.72
N LYS A 72 3.24 -3.08 -1.53
CA LYS A 72 2.50 -2.99 -0.28
C LYS A 72 1.50 -1.84 -0.31
N SER A 73 1.96 -0.64 -0.65
CA SER A 73 1.08 0.53 -0.72
C SER A 73 0.01 0.41 -1.81
N ALA A 74 0.33 -0.20 -2.96
CA ALA A 74 -0.66 -0.45 -4.01
C ALA A 74 -1.75 -1.43 -3.55
N ASN A 75 -1.38 -2.45 -2.78
CA ASN A 75 -2.33 -3.41 -2.20
C ASN A 75 -3.21 -2.76 -1.14
N GLU A 76 -2.63 -1.93 -0.25
CA GLU A 76 -3.38 -1.19 0.76
C GLU A 76 -4.35 -0.19 0.12
N LEU A 77 -3.94 0.52 -0.94
CA LEU A 77 -4.82 1.39 -1.70
C LEU A 77 -5.97 0.63 -2.37
N ALA A 78 -5.70 -0.54 -2.94
CA ALA A 78 -6.74 -1.37 -3.55
C ALA A 78 -7.75 -1.86 -2.50
N SER A 79 -7.26 -2.35 -1.36
CA SER A 79 -8.10 -2.77 -0.23
C SER A 79 -8.95 -1.61 0.31
N PHE A 80 -8.37 -0.41 0.44
CA PHE A 80 -9.09 0.79 0.81
C PHE A 80 -10.21 1.09 -0.18
N GLN A 81 -9.91 1.15 -1.48
CA GLN A 81 -10.89 1.47 -2.53
C GLN A 81 -12.03 0.44 -2.58
N GLU A 82 -11.73 -0.84 -2.37
CA GLU A 82 -12.76 -1.89 -2.32
C GLU A 82 -13.69 -1.71 -1.11
N ALA A 83 -13.12 -1.54 0.09
CA ALA A 83 -13.91 -1.34 1.30
C ALA A 83 -14.73 -0.04 1.25
N GLU A 84 -14.14 1.02 0.71
CA GLU A 84 -14.75 2.34 0.51
C GLU A 84 -15.96 2.24 -0.41
N GLY A 85 -15.78 1.60 -1.57
CA GLY A 85 -16.84 1.40 -2.56
C GLY A 85 -18.00 0.53 -2.07
N GLN A 86 -17.80 -0.30 -1.05
CA GLN A 86 -18.87 -1.06 -0.39
C GLN A 86 -19.54 -0.29 0.75
N LEU A 87 -18.75 0.37 1.60
CA LEU A 87 -19.25 1.04 2.80
C LEU A 87 -19.98 2.35 2.49
N ARG A 88 -19.48 3.16 1.55
CA ARG A 88 -20.11 4.44 1.19
C ARG A 88 -21.57 4.29 0.75
N PRO A 89 -21.90 3.49 -0.30
CA PRO A 89 -23.28 3.36 -0.74
C PRO A 89 -24.17 2.75 0.34
N TRP A 90 -23.65 1.77 1.10
CA TRP A 90 -24.40 1.15 2.18
C TRP A 90 -24.72 2.14 3.31
N LEU A 91 -23.78 2.98 3.73
CA LEU A 91 -24.02 4.03 4.73
C LEU A 91 -25.07 5.03 4.24
N MET A 92 -25.02 5.42 2.96
CA MET A 92 -26.04 6.30 2.36
C MET A 92 -27.44 5.66 2.35
N GLU A 93 -27.53 4.37 2.04
CA GLU A 93 -28.78 3.62 2.10
C GLU A 93 -29.33 3.57 3.54
N LYS A 94 -28.48 3.29 4.54
CA LYS A 94 -28.91 3.25 5.96
C LYS A 94 -29.30 4.61 6.50
N GLU A 95 -28.61 5.69 6.13
CA GLU A 95 -29.02 7.07 6.44
C GLU A 95 -30.43 7.35 5.89
N LEU A 96 -30.72 6.93 4.65
CA LEU A 96 -32.04 7.08 4.07
C LEU A 96 -33.08 6.22 4.80
N MET A 97 -32.78 4.95 5.09
CA MET A 97 -33.66 4.06 5.86
C MET A 97 -34.01 4.63 7.25
N MET A 98 -33.04 5.24 7.94
CA MET A 98 -33.30 5.90 9.21
C MET A 98 -34.18 7.14 9.05
N SER A 99 -34.02 7.90 7.96
CA SER A 99 -34.85 9.09 7.71
C SER A 99 -36.32 8.77 7.46
N VAL A 100 -36.64 7.57 6.95
CA VAL A 100 -38.01 7.15 6.63
C VAL A 100 -38.72 6.41 7.77
N LEU A 101 -38.05 6.12 8.89
CA LEU A 101 -38.69 5.48 10.06
C LEU A 101 -39.82 6.32 10.67
N GLY A 102 -39.84 7.63 10.41
CA GLY A 102 -40.83 8.56 10.94
C GLY A 102 -40.75 8.72 12.47
N PRO A 103 -41.67 9.50 13.07
CA PRO A 103 -41.75 9.62 14.51
C PRO A 103 -42.14 8.28 15.16
N LEU A 104 -41.82 8.14 16.45
CA LEU A 104 -42.24 6.97 17.23
C LEU A 104 -43.77 6.85 17.21
N SER A 105 -44.24 5.66 16.86
CA SER A 105 -45.67 5.37 16.85
C SER A 105 -46.21 5.22 18.28
N ILE A 106 -47.41 5.73 18.52
CA ILE A 106 -48.19 5.46 19.74
C ILE A 106 -48.97 4.14 19.64
N ASP A 107 -49.15 3.60 18.43
CA ASP A 107 -49.72 2.27 18.21
C ASP A 107 -48.71 1.19 18.60
N PRO A 108 -49.05 0.25 19.52
CA PRO A 108 -48.11 -0.76 20.02
C PRO A 108 -47.55 -1.69 18.94
N ASN A 109 -48.34 -2.03 17.91
CA ASN A 109 -47.89 -2.94 16.85
C ASN A 109 -46.87 -2.24 15.95
N MET A 110 -47.16 -1.01 15.55
CA MET A 110 -46.26 -0.17 14.76
C MET A 110 -44.98 0.18 15.53
N LEU A 111 -45.08 0.45 16.83
CA LEU A 111 -43.92 0.67 17.70
C LEU A 111 -43.03 -0.58 17.78
N ASN A 112 -43.64 -1.77 17.89
CA ASN A 112 -42.89 -3.03 17.89
C ASN A 112 -42.21 -3.29 16.54
N ALA A 113 -42.87 -2.96 15.42
CA ALA A 113 -42.27 -3.04 14.09
C ALA A 113 -41.07 -2.08 13.94
N GLN A 114 -41.20 -0.82 14.37
CA GLN A 114 -40.10 0.15 14.41
C GLN A 114 -38.92 -0.38 15.24
N LYS A 115 -39.20 -0.96 16.41
CA LYS A 115 -38.17 -1.58 17.27
C LYS A 115 -37.43 -2.72 16.57
N GLN A 116 -38.16 -3.64 15.91
CA GLN A 116 -37.55 -4.75 15.18
C GLN A 116 -36.68 -4.25 14.02
N GLN A 117 -37.13 -3.22 13.30
CA GLN A 117 -36.36 -2.62 12.22
C GLN A 117 -35.04 -2.03 12.73
N VAL A 118 -35.08 -1.27 13.83
CA VAL A 118 -33.86 -0.73 14.46
C VAL A 118 -32.93 -1.84 14.94
N GLN A 119 -33.46 -2.89 15.57
CA GLN A 119 -32.65 -4.03 15.99
C GLN A 119 -31.99 -4.77 14.81
N PHE A 120 -32.69 -4.89 13.68
CA PHE A 120 -32.11 -5.46 12.47
C PHE A 120 -30.98 -4.59 11.92
N MET A 121 -31.20 -3.28 11.82
CA MET A 121 -30.17 -2.33 11.38
C MET A 121 -28.93 -2.38 12.28
N LEU A 122 -29.08 -2.46 13.60
CA LEU A 122 -27.96 -2.61 14.53
C LEU A 122 -27.11 -3.86 14.24
N LYS A 123 -27.76 -5.00 13.95
CA LYS A 123 -27.06 -6.23 13.58
C LYS A 123 -26.30 -6.08 12.25
N GLU A 124 -26.89 -5.39 11.28
CA GLU A 124 -26.20 -5.11 10.00
C GLU A 124 -24.98 -4.21 10.20
N PHE A 125 -25.05 -3.21 11.09
CA PHE A 125 -23.92 -2.37 11.46
C PHE A 125 -22.81 -3.19 12.13
N GLU A 126 -23.15 -4.05 13.09
CA GLU A 126 -22.19 -4.95 13.73
C GLU A 126 -21.49 -5.87 12.71
N ALA A 127 -22.25 -6.43 11.77
CA ALA A 127 -21.71 -7.30 10.73
C ALA A 127 -20.70 -6.58 9.80
N ARG A 128 -20.85 -5.27 9.62
CA ARG A 128 -19.95 -4.45 8.78
C ARG A 128 -18.80 -3.81 9.53
N LYS A 129 -18.75 -3.94 10.86
CA LYS A 129 -17.65 -3.40 11.68
C LYS A 129 -16.29 -3.87 11.18
N HIS A 130 -16.16 -5.13 10.79
CA HIS A 130 -14.91 -5.66 10.26
C HIS A 130 -14.46 -4.94 8.98
N GLN A 131 -15.39 -4.64 8.07
CA GLN A 131 -15.09 -3.92 6.83
C GLN A 131 -14.66 -2.47 7.13
N TYR A 132 -15.31 -1.83 8.10
CA TYR A 132 -14.93 -0.50 8.57
C TYR A 132 -13.53 -0.48 9.19
N ASP A 133 -13.21 -1.49 10.01
CA ASP A 133 -11.89 -1.62 10.63
C ASP A 133 -10.81 -1.88 9.55
N GLN A 134 -11.10 -2.76 8.57
CA GLN A 134 -10.23 -2.99 7.40
C GLN A 134 -9.96 -1.71 6.60
N LEU A 135 -10.99 -0.91 6.32
CA LEU A 135 -10.85 0.37 5.63
C LEU A 135 -9.88 1.31 6.38
N ASN A 136 -10.03 1.39 7.70
CA ASN A 136 -9.17 2.22 8.54
C ASN A 136 -7.72 1.69 8.62
N GLU A 137 -7.53 0.37 8.70
CA GLU A 137 -6.19 -0.23 8.66
C GLU A 137 -5.51 -0.02 7.31
N ALA A 138 -6.22 -0.26 6.21
CA ALA A 138 -5.72 -0.04 4.86
C ALA A 138 -5.29 1.43 4.68
N ALA A 139 -6.10 2.38 5.14
CA ALA A 139 -5.74 3.79 5.05
C ALA A 139 -4.49 4.18 5.86
N ARG A 140 -4.24 3.55 7.02
CA ARG A 140 -3.02 3.77 7.82
C ARG A 140 -1.77 3.19 7.17
N GLY A 141 -1.93 2.09 6.43
CA GLY A 141 -0.85 1.44 5.72
C GLY A 141 -0.31 2.29 4.57
N ILE A 142 -1.20 3.02 3.88
CA ILE A 142 -0.86 3.88 2.75
C ILE A 142 0.10 5.00 3.23
N PRO A 143 1.37 5.00 2.81
CA PRO A 143 2.33 5.99 3.26
C PRO A 143 1.92 7.41 2.85
N THR A 144 1.88 8.33 3.81
CA THR A 144 1.76 9.77 3.57
C THR A 144 3.14 10.42 3.70
N GLY A 145 4.06 10.09 2.78
CA GLY A 145 5.43 10.59 2.81
C GLY A 145 5.57 12.01 2.24
N PRO A 146 6.47 12.86 2.77
CA PRO A 146 6.81 14.16 2.19
C PRO A 146 7.59 13.92 0.89
N GLY A 147 6.89 13.95 -0.24
CA GLY A 147 7.39 13.57 -1.57
C GLY A 147 6.36 12.76 -2.37
N GLU A 148 5.38 12.19 -1.68
CA GLU A 148 4.26 11.42 -2.24
C GLU A 148 2.93 12.17 -2.03
N THR A 149 2.93 13.50 -2.12
CA THR A 149 1.70 14.29 -2.23
C THR A 149 1.11 14.16 -3.64
N SER A 150 0.84 12.92 -4.06
CA SER A 150 0.11 12.68 -5.30
C SER A 150 -1.39 12.90 -5.03
N PRO A 151 -2.16 13.39 -6.02
CA PRO A 151 -3.62 13.60 -5.93
C PRO A 151 -4.43 12.43 -5.32
N PRO A 152 -4.06 11.15 -5.48
CA PRO A 152 -4.76 10.03 -4.83
C PRO A 152 -4.74 10.07 -3.30
N HIS A 153 -3.72 10.66 -2.67
CA HIS A 153 -3.56 10.61 -1.21
C HIS A 153 -4.48 11.59 -0.46
N SER A 154 -4.65 12.80 -0.98
CA SER A 154 -5.63 13.75 -0.41
C SER A 154 -7.04 13.21 -0.52
N HIS A 155 -7.36 12.57 -1.65
CA HIS A 155 -8.65 11.96 -1.87
C HIS A 155 -8.92 10.80 -0.90
N VAL A 156 -7.97 9.87 -0.72
CA VAL A 156 -8.10 8.78 0.28
C VAL A 156 -8.40 9.32 1.67
N GLN A 157 -7.72 10.40 2.09
CA GLN A 157 -7.92 10.99 3.40
C GLN A 157 -9.29 11.66 3.54
N GLU A 158 -9.75 12.38 2.52
CA GLU A 158 -11.09 12.99 2.49
C GLU A 158 -12.20 11.92 2.57
N GLU A 159 -12.05 10.85 1.79
CA GLU A 159 -13.02 9.76 1.73
C GLU A 159 -13.05 8.98 3.05
N LEU A 160 -11.88 8.71 3.64
CA LEU A 160 -11.76 8.10 4.97
C LEU A 160 -12.48 8.96 6.03
N GLN A 161 -12.25 10.27 6.05
CA GLN A 161 -12.89 11.18 7.00
C GLN A 161 -14.40 11.22 6.80
N SER A 162 -14.86 11.21 5.55
CA SER A 162 -16.29 11.16 5.22
C SER A 162 -16.95 9.90 5.79
N ILE A 163 -16.37 8.72 5.52
CA ILE A 163 -16.88 7.44 6.01
C ILE A 163 -16.85 7.38 7.54
N ASN A 164 -15.74 7.77 8.17
CA ASN A 164 -15.61 7.75 9.63
C ASN A 164 -16.62 8.67 10.32
N ARG A 165 -16.89 9.85 9.74
CA ARG A 165 -17.93 10.76 10.24
C ARG A 165 -19.34 10.18 10.13
N LYS A 166 -19.64 9.46 9.05
CA LYS A 166 -20.95 8.82 8.87
C LYS A 166 -21.12 7.59 9.76
N TRP A 167 -20.06 6.80 9.92
CA TRP A 167 -20.07 5.58 10.74
C TRP A 167 -20.27 5.87 12.24
N THR A 168 -19.79 7.01 12.72
CA THR A 168 -19.83 7.39 14.15
C THR A 168 -21.05 8.23 14.55
N LYS A 169 -21.84 8.69 13.58
CA LYS A 169 -23.10 9.41 13.80
C LYS A 169 -24.24 8.45 14.09
#